data_AF-A0A5R2N4N8-F1
#
_entry.id   AF-A0A5R2N4N8-F1
#
_cell.length_a   1.000
_cell.length_b   1.000
_cell.length_c   1.000
_cell.angle_alpha   90.00
_cell.angle_beta   90.00
_cell.angle_gamma   90.00
#
_symmetry.space_group_name_H-M   'P 1'
#
loop_
_entity.id
_entity.type
_entity.pdbx_description
1 polymer ?
#
loop_
_entity_poly.entity_id
_entity_poly.type
_entity_poly.pdbx_seq_one_letter_code
_entity_poly.pdbx_strand_id
1 'polypeptide(L)'
;LGERQPRATVVVAASIDEEYRKLGARAIADSGVAYEGAVVGEPTELELVVAHMGSVRWQIEVQGVPAHTSKPHLGVNAITGMAKVVLALDEHHRSLVSRAQHPLVGSSQLTVSLIEGGLELTTVPPVCRIWVDRRLIPGERPQDALAEVESILEGLRQGEDKINVRSLLP
;
A
#
# COMPACT_ATOMS: atom_id res chain seq x y z
N LEU A 1 -20.68 25.47 35.90
CA LEU A 1 -19.88 24.23 35.74
C LEU A 1 -18.84 24.25 36.86
N GLY A 2 -19.05 23.50 37.94
CA GLY A 2 -18.22 23.58 39.14
C GLY A 2 -16.77 23.11 38.92
N GLU A 3 -15.90 23.44 39.87
CA GLU A 3 -14.47 23.10 39.95
C GLU A 3 -14.22 21.59 40.09
N ARG A 4 -14.72 20.78 39.16
CA ARG A 4 -14.41 19.35 39.11
C ARG A 4 -13.09 19.16 38.35
N GLN A 5 -12.04 18.84 39.10
CA GLN A 5 -10.78 18.41 38.50
C GLN A 5 -10.93 16.98 37.94
N PRO A 6 -10.32 16.69 36.77
CA PRO A 6 -10.29 15.34 36.23
C PRO A 6 -9.52 14.40 37.16
N ARG A 7 -9.96 13.14 37.23
CA ARG A 7 -9.33 12.10 38.06
C ARG A 7 -8.02 11.55 37.48
N ALA A 8 -7.69 11.94 36.26
CA ALA A 8 -6.52 11.51 35.52
C ALA A 8 -5.84 12.73 34.86
N THR A 9 -4.55 12.57 34.55
CA THR A 9 -3.80 13.55 33.77
C THR A 9 -4.34 13.56 32.35
N VAL A 10 -4.70 14.75 31.84
CA VAL A 10 -5.11 14.94 30.45
C VAL A 10 -3.98 15.65 29.72
N VAL A 11 -3.46 15.02 28.67
CA VAL A 11 -2.48 15.63 27.77
C VAL A 11 -3.20 15.96 26.46
N VAL A 12 -3.09 17.22 26.03
CA VAL A 12 -3.58 17.66 24.73
C VAL A 12 -2.41 17.66 23.76
N ALA A 13 -2.51 16.85 22.70
CA ALA A 13 -1.52 16.78 21.65
C ALA A 13 -2.08 17.38 20.36
N ALA A 14 -1.38 18.38 19.81
CA ALA A 14 -1.68 18.96 18.50
C ALA A 14 -0.61 18.47 17.50
N SER A 15 -0.92 17.40 16.76
CA SER A 15 -0.02 16.83 15.77
C SER A 15 -0.16 17.52 14.40
N ILE A 16 0.94 17.52 13.64
CA ILE A 16 0.97 17.96 12.25
C ILE A 16 1.19 16.76 11.31
N ASP A 17 0.93 16.98 10.02
CA ASP A 17 1.33 16.07 8.93
C ASP A 17 0.65 14.69 8.97
N GLU A 18 -0.58 14.58 9.48
CA GLU A 18 -1.35 13.33 9.48
C GLU A 18 -1.55 12.78 8.05
N GLU A 19 -1.93 13.64 7.12
CA GLU A 19 -2.38 13.26 5.76
C GLU A 19 -1.27 12.66 4.87
N TYR A 20 0.01 12.87 5.21
CA TYR A 20 1.14 12.48 4.37
C TYR A 20 2.09 11.51 5.06
N ARG A 21 2.93 11.97 5.99
CA ARG A 21 3.95 11.11 6.63
C ARG A 21 3.66 10.77 8.09
N LYS A 22 2.65 11.38 8.69
CA LYS A 22 2.21 11.18 10.08
C LYS A 22 3.30 11.49 11.09
N LEU A 23 4.20 12.43 10.75
CA LEU A 23 5.39 12.70 11.56
C LEU A 23 5.04 13.18 12.97
N GLY A 24 3.99 13.98 13.13
CA GLY A 24 3.57 14.48 14.46
C GLY A 24 3.11 13.35 15.38
N ALA A 25 2.19 12.50 14.88
CA ALA A 25 1.70 11.35 15.64
C ALA A 25 2.85 10.36 15.97
N ARG A 26 3.77 10.15 15.02
CA ARG A 26 4.93 9.29 15.23
C ARG A 26 5.88 9.84 16.30
N ALA A 27 6.17 11.14 16.27
CA ALA A 27 7.02 11.77 17.29
C ALA A 27 6.43 11.65 18.70
N ILE A 28 5.09 11.71 18.83
CA ILE A 28 4.41 11.50 20.12
C ILE A 28 4.57 10.04 20.58
N ALA A 29 4.34 9.07 19.68
CA ALA A 29 4.52 7.65 19.99
C ALA A 29 5.98 7.32 20.38
N ASP A 30 6.95 7.92 19.69
CA ASP A 30 8.38 7.70 19.91
C ASP A 30 8.94 8.50 21.11
N SER A 31 8.12 9.35 21.76
CA SER A 31 8.55 10.19 22.90
C SER A 31 8.89 9.40 24.17
N GLY A 32 8.46 8.15 24.26
CA GLY A 32 8.64 7.30 25.45
C GLY A 32 7.66 7.57 26.59
N VAL A 33 6.72 8.51 26.41
CA VAL A 33 5.65 8.76 27.39
C VAL A 33 4.57 7.68 27.24
N ALA A 34 4.25 7.01 28.34
CA ALA A 34 3.17 6.02 28.39
C ALA A 34 1.82 6.70 28.67
N TYR A 35 0.81 6.31 27.90
CA TYR A 35 -0.57 6.77 28.07
C TYR A 35 -1.50 5.55 28.25
N GLU A 36 -2.53 5.68 29.09
CA GLU A 36 -3.53 4.63 29.29
C GLU A 36 -4.53 4.53 28.12
N GLY A 37 -4.65 5.60 27.33
CA GLY A 37 -5.51 5.66 26.17
C GLY A 37 -5.34 6.98 25.40
N ALA A 38 -5.94 7.03 24.22
CA ALA A 38 -5.97 8.22 23.37
C ALA A 38 -7.37 8.41 22.81
N VAL A 39 -7.77 9.68 22.67
CA VAL A 39 -8.97 10.10 21.93
C VAL A 39 -8.49 10.98 20.79
N VAL A 40 -8.81 10.57 19.56
CA VAL A 40 -8.47 11.34 18.36
C VAL A 40 -9.75 12.04 17.90
N GLY A 41 -9.71 13.37 17.82
CA GLY A 41 -10.85 14.22 17.51
C GLY A 41 -11.23 14.25 16.02
N GLU A 42 -11.27 13.09 15.37
CA GLU A 42 -11.71 12.97 13.97
C GLU A 42 -13.18 13.38 13.82
N PRO A 43 -13.61 13.89 12.65
CA PRO A 43 -14.97 14.32 12.40
C PRO A 43 -15.94 13.13 12.23
N THR A 44 -16.10 12.33 13.28
CA THR A 44 -16.93 11.11 13.29
C THR A 44 -18.40 11.37 13.64
N GLU A 45 -18.85 12.62 13.59
CA GLU A 45 -20.20 13.02 14.02
C GLU A 45 -20.53 12.59 15.47
N LEU A 46 -19.51 12.55 16.34
CA LEU A 46 -19.57 12.06 17.73
C LEU A 46 -19.80 10.54 17.87
N GLU A 47 -19.73 9.79 16.78
CA GLU A 47 -19.73 8.34 16.82
C GLU A 47 -18.37 7.80 17.28
N LEU A 48 -18.42 6.71 18.05
CA LEU A 48 -17.23 6.06 18.58
C LEU A 48 -16.58 5.14 17.53
N VAL A 49 -15.41 5.54 17.03
CA VAL A 49 -14.61 4.73 16.10
C VAL A 49 -13.43 4.11 16.84
N VAL A 50 -13.50 2.80 17.11
CA VAL A 50 -12.48 2.03 17.86
C VAL A 50 -11.60 1.16 16.97
N ALA A 51 -11.84 1.16 15.67
CA ALA A 51 -11.02 0.46 14.69
C ALA A 51 -10.99 1.23 13.36
N HIS A 52 -9.82 1.26 12.72
CA HIS A 52 -9.64 1.76 11.37
C HIS A 52 -8.77 0.82 10.55
N MET A 53 -8.77 0.98 9.23
CA MET A 53 -7.80 0.30 8.38
C MET A 53 -6.46 1.03 8.40
N GLY A 54 -5.37 0.28 8.49
CA GLY A 54 -4.04 0.78 8.15
C GLY A 54 -3.85 0.89 6.63
N SER A 55 -2.75 1.49 6.19
CA SER A 55 -2.38 1.50 4.78
C SER A 55 -0.87 1.41 4.58
N VAL A 56 -0.46 0.72 3.51
CA VAL A 56 0.89 0.74 2.96
C VAL A 56 0.80 0.95 1.46
N ARG A 57 1.62 1.88 0.95
CA ARG A 57 1.61 2.29 -0.46
C ARG A 57 3.03 2.25 -1.01
N TRP A 58 3.21 1.67 -2.19
CA TRP A 58 4.51 1.53 -2.83
C TRP A 58 4.39 1.41 -4.35
N GLN A 59 5.53 1.40 -5.03
CA GLN A 59 5.59 1.27 -6.48
C GLN A 59 6.13 -0.10 -6.90
N ILE A 60 5.68 -0.60 -8.05
CA ILE A 60 6.26 -1.77 -8.72
C ILE A 60 6.64 -1.37 -10.14
N GLU A 61 7.82 -1.77 -10.59
CA GLU A 61 8.36 -1.46 -11.91
C GLU A 61 8.67 -2.75 -12.66
N VAL A 62 8.20 -2.82 -13.91
CA VAL A 62 8.63 -3.81 -14.89
C VAL A 62 9.58 -3.14 -15.87
N GLN A 63 10.70 -3.80 -16.12
CA GLN A 63 11.72 -3.39 -17.08
C GLN A 63 11.68 -4.30 -18.31
N GLY A 64 11.62 -3.67 -19.47
CA GLY A 64 11.68 -4.28 -20.78
C GLY A 64 12.99 -3.98 -21.49
N VAL A 65 13.02 -4.28 -22.79
CA VAL A 65 14.13 -3.99 -23.69
C VAL A 65 13.56 -3.25 -24.91
N PRO A 66 13.96 -2.00 -25.16
CA PRO A 66 13.42 -1.23 -26.28
C PRO A 66 13.87 -1.81 -27.61
N ALA A 67 12.95 -1.80 -28.58
CA ALA A 67 13.20 -2.17 -29.97
C ALA A 67 12.22 -1.41 -30.87
N HIS A 68 12.51 -1.31 -32.17
CA HIS A 68 11.55 -0.76 -33.11
C HIS A 68 10.31 -1.67 -33.19
N THR A 69 9.09 -1.10 -33.19
CA THR A 69 7.86 -1.91 -33.15
C THR A 69 7.63 -2.79 -34.37
N SER A 70 8.34 -2.57 -35.48
CA SER A 70 8.36 -3.50 -36.64
C SER A 70 9.19 -4.78 -36.40
N LYS A 71 10.03 -4.80 -35.36
CA LYS A 71 10.85 -5.96 -34.95
C LYS A 71 10.71 -6.21 -33.44
N PRO A 72 9.49 -6.46 -32.94
CA PRO A 72 9.23 -6.53 -31.49
C PRO A 72 9.93 -7.72 -30.82
N HIS A 73 10.23 -8.79 -31.59
CA HIS A 73 10.97 -9.96 -31.12
C HIS A 73 12.43 -9.67 -30.71
N LEU A 74 12.97 -8.49 -31.05
CA LEU A 74 14.28 -8.04 -30.59
C LEU A 74 14.23 -7.31 -29.24
N GLY A 75 13.03 -7.07 -28.70
CA GLY A 75 12.81 -6.37 -27.45
C GLY A 75 11.98 -7.18 -26.46
N VAL A 76 11.71 -6.58 -25.31
CA VAL A 76 10.82 -7.10 -24.26
C VAL A 76 9.87 -5.99 -23.88
N ASN A 77 8.57 -6.23 -24.00
CA ASN A 77 7.57 -5.19 -23.78
C ASN A 77 7.20 -5.10 -22.30
N ALA A 78 7.59 -4.00 -21.65
CA ALA A 78 7.32 -3.77 -20.24
C ALA A 78 5.82 -3.65 -19.91
N ILE A 79 4.98 -3.15 -20.84
CA ILE A 79 3.54 -3.04 -20.63
C ILE A 79 2.89 -4.42 -20.57
N THR A 80 3.26 -5.34 -21.48
CA THR A 80 2.71 -6.70 -21.43
C THR A 80 3.21 -7.49 -20.23
N GLY A 81 4.45 -7.24 -19.78
CA GLY A 81 4.94 -7.76 -18.51
C GLY A 81 4.15 -7.21 -17.32
N MET A 82 3.87 -5.90 -17.29
CA MET A 82 3.07 -5.29 -16.24
C MET A 82 1.62 -5.79 -16.21
N ALA A 83 1.02 -6.10 -17.36
CA ALA A 83 -0.32 -6.68 -17.40
C ALA A 83 -0.39 -8.00 -16.59
N LYS A 84 0.66 -8.83 -16.65
CA LYS A 84 0.73 -10.08 -15.87
C LYS A 84 0.87 -9.81 -14.38
N VAL A 85 1.65 -8.80 -13.99
CA VAL A 85 1.76 -8.33 -12.61
C VAL A 85 0.41 -7.86 -12.08
N VAL A 86 -0.30 -7.01 -12.83
CA VAL A 86 -1.61 -6.48 -12.43
C VAL A 86 -2.63 -7.60 -12.24
N LEU A 87 -2.68 -8.58 -13.14
CA LEU A 87 -3.57 -9.73 -13.01
C LEU A 87 -3.23 -10.60 -11.79
N ALA A 88 -1.95 -10.80 -11.50
CA ALA A 88 -1.53 -11.55 -10.31
C ALA A 88 -1.89 -10.80 -9.01
N LEU A 89 -1.79 -9.47 -8.99
CA LEU A 89 -2.21 -8.64 -7.87
C LEU A 89 -3.73 -8.63 -7.70
N ASP A 90 -4.51 -8.65 -8.78
CA ASP A 90 -5.97 -8.76 -8.74
C ASP A 90 -6.42 -10.12 -8.16
N GLU A 91 -5.75 -11.22 -8.56
CA GLU A 91 -5.99 -12.54 -7.98
C GLU A 91 -5.67 -12.54 -6.47
N HIS A 92 -4.55 -11.93 -6.09
CA HIS A 92 -4.19 -11.79 -4.68
C HIS A 92 -5.22 -10.94 -3.92
N HIS A 93 -5.72 -9.86 -4.51
CA HIS A 93 -6.81 -9.07 -3.93
C HIS A 93 -8.06 -9.91 -3.69
N ARG A 94 -8.48 -10.73 -4.67
CA ARG A 94 -9.60 -11.66 -4.50
C ARG A 94 -9.36 -12.67 -3.37
N SER A 95 -8.13 -13.16 -3.24
CA SER A 95 -7.72 -13.98 -2.09
C SER A 95 -7.88 -13.21 -0.76
N LEU A 96 -7.38 -11.97 -0.66
CA LEU A 96 -7.52 -11.14 0.55
C LEU A 96 -8.98 -10.95 0.98
N VAL A 97 -9.86 -10.65 0.03
CA VAL A 97 -11.28 -10.39 0.34
C VAL A 97 -11.98 -11.66 0.87
N SER A 98 -11.54 -12.83 0.42
CA SER A 98 -12.07 -14.13 0.87
C SER A 98 -11.53 -14.63 2.21
N ARG A 99 -10.52 -13.96 2.79
CA ARG A 99 -10.01 -14.27 4.13
C ARG A 99 -11.00 -13.84 5.22
N ALA A 100 -10.70 -14.21 6.46
CA ALA A 100 -11.46 -13.76 7.62
C ALA A 100 -11.51 -12.23 7.71
N GLN A 101 -12.71 -11.69 7.95
CA GLN A 101 -12.97 -10.26 8.02
C GLN A 101 -12.86 -9.75 9.46
N HIS A 102 -12.39 -8.52 9.63
CA HIS A 102 -12.46 -7.85 10.92
C HIS A 102 -13.90 -7.36 11.16
N PRO A 103 -14.53 -7.60 12.33
CA PRO A 103 -15.93 -7.29 12.57
C PRO A 103 -16.33 -5.83 12.34
N LEU A 104 -15.40 -4.89 12.54
CA LEU A 104 -15.66 -3.45 12.46
C LEU A 104 -15.20 -2.80 11.16
N VAL A 105 -14.23 -3.39 10.45
CA VAL A 105 -13.63 -2.76 9.26
C VAL A 105 -13.69 -3.64 8.01
N GLY A 106 -14.20 -4.88 8.10
CA GLY A 106 -14.35 -5.77 6.96
C GLY A 106 -13.04 -6.43 6.52
N SER A 107 -12.91 -6.68 5.21
CA SER A 107 -11.73 -7.33 4.60
C SER A 107 -10.61 -6.34 4.29
N SER A 108 -9.38 -6.81 4.34
CA SER A 108 -8.24 -6.09 3.76
C SER A 108 -8.34 -6.01 2.23
N GLN A 109 -7.77 -4.95 1.65
CA GLN A 109 -7.93 -4.60 0.23
C GLN A 109 -6.58 -4.31 -0.42
N LEU A 110 -6.40 -4.68 -1.69
CA LEU A 110 -5.26 -4.26 -2.50
C LEU A 110 -5.79 -3.62 -3.77
N THR A 111 -5.29 -2.44 -4.10
CA THR A 111 -5.70 -1.71 -5.30
C THR A 111 -4.47 -1.22 -6.06
N VAL A 112 -4.43 -1.48 -7.37
CA VAL A 112 -3.52 -0.78 -8.28
C VAL A 112 -4.16 0.55 -8.63
N SER A 113 -3.61 1.65 -8.10
CA SER A 113 -4.24 2.98 -8.16
C SER A 113 -3.77 3.85 -9.32
N LEU A 114 -2.57 3.59 -9.83
CA LEU A 114 -1.99 4.29 -10.98
C LEU A 114 -1.16 3.31 -11.82
N ILE A 115 -1.15 3.53 -13.13
CA ILE A 115 -0.28 2.82 -14.08
C ILE A 115 0.28 3.81 -15.10
N GLU A 116 1.59 3.73 -15.33
CA GLU A 116 2.30 4.53 -16.32
C GLU A 116 3.25 3.63 -17.11
N GLY A 117 3.24 3.71 -18.44
CA GLY A 117 4.12 2.87 -19.25
C GLY A 117 4.14 3.27 -20.71
N GLY A 118 5.23 2.90 -21.40
CA GLY A 118 5.49 3.34 -22.77
C GLY A 118 6.36 4.60 -22.82
N LEU A 119 6.79 4.93 -24.03
CA LEU A 119 7.59 6.12 -24.32
C LEU A 119 7.00 6.84 -25.54
N GLU A 120 6.83 6.10 -26.63
CA GLU A 120 6.29 6.57 -27.91
C GLU A 120 5.74 5.37 -28.71
N LEU A 121 4.97 5.64 -29.77
CA LEU A 121 4.27 4.60 -30.54
C LEU A 121 5.21 3.65 -31.30
N THR A 122 6.40 4.11 -31.68
CA THR A 122 7.36 3.39 -32.54
C THR A 122 8.38 2.55 -31.78
N THR A 123 8.34 2.58 -30.45
CA THR A 123 9.29 1.91 -29.58
C THR A 123 8.60 0.90 -28.66
N VAL A 124 9.09 -0.34 -28.64
CA VAL A 124 8.67 -1.34 -27.65
C VAL A 124 8.92 -0.78 -26.24
N PRO A 125 7.90 -0.68 -25.37
CA PRO A 125 8.00 -0.04 -24.07
C PRO A 125 9.14 -0.60 -23.18
N PRO A 126 10.12 0.23 -22.79
CA PRO A 126 11.23 -0.22 -21.94
C PRO A 126 10.90 -0.24 -20.45
N VAL A 127 9.89 0.51 -20.00
CA VAL A 127 9.50 0.58 -18.58
C VAL A 127 7.98 0.72 -18.46
N CYS A 128 7.42 0.09 -17.43
CA CYS A 128 6.07 0.32 -16.95
C CYS A 128 6.06 0.28 -15.42
N ARG A 129 5.35 1.21 -14.79
CA ARG A 129 5.23 1.38 -13.33
C ARG A 129 3.78 1.34 -12.90
N ILE A 130 3.55 0.77 -11.74
CA ILE A 130 2.27 0.83 -11.04
C ILE A 130 2.45 1.30 -9.60
N TRP A 131 1.38 1.86 -9.04
CA TRP A 131 1.29 2.22 -7.63
C TRP A 131 0.25 1.34 -6.97
N VAL A 132 0.61 0.77 -5.83
CA VAL A 132 -0.23 -0.13 -5.06
C VAL A 132 -0.65 0.57 -3.78
N ASP A 133 -1.95 0.54 -3.46
CA ASP A 133 -2.52 0.88 -2.16
C ASP A 133 -3.05 -0.41 -1.52
N ARG A 134 -2.42 -0.82 -0.41
CA ARG A 134 -2.84 -1.97 0.39
C ARG A 134 -3.44 -1.47 1.70
N ARG A 135 -4.72 -1.74 1.92
CA ARG A 135 -5.44 -1.44 3.16
C ARG A 135 -5.37 -2.62 4.11
N LEU A 136 -4.87 -2.37 5.31
CA LEU A 136 -4.60 -3.37 6.34
C LEU A 136 -5.72 -3.37 7.38
N ILE A 137 -6.12 -4.53 7.87
CA ILE A 137 -7.05 -4.64 9.00
C ILE A 137 -6.27 -4.80 10.33
N PRO A 138 -6.87 -4.49 11.50
CA PRO A 138 -6.23 -4.71 12.78
C PRO A 138 -5.67 -6.13 12.91
N GLY A 139 -4.40 -6.24 13.29
CA GLY A 139 -3.65 -7.50 13.37
C GLY A 139 -2.73 -7.79 12.18
N GLU A 140 -2.95 -7.16 11.02
CA GLU A 140 -2.01 -7.24 9.89
C GLU A 140 -0.83 -6.25 10.08
N ARG A 141 0.36 -6.65 9.64
CA ARG A 141 1.55 -5.79 9.64
C ARG A 141 1.91 -5.36 8.23
N PRO A 142 2.38 -4.11 8.01
CA PRO A 142 2.81 -3.66 6.69
C PRO A 142 3.89 -4.56 6.06
N GLN A 143 4.83 -5.07 6.86
CA GLN A 143 5.92 -5.92 6.39
C GLN A 143 5.43 -7.25 5.82
N ASP A 144 4.37 -7.82 6.41
CA ASP A 144 3.79 -9.07 5.93
C ASP A 144 3.12 -8.86 4.57
N ALA A 145 2.37 -7.77 4.41
CA ALA A 145 1.71 -7.45 3.15
C ALA A 145 2.71 -7.16 2.01
N LEU A 146 3.84 -6.51 2.31
CA LEU A 146 4.92 -6.32 1.35
C LEU A 146 5.57 -7.66 0.96
N ALA A 147 5.77 -8.56 1.93
CA ALA A 147 6.34 -9.88 1.68
C ALA A 147 5.41 -10.78 0.85
N GLU A 148 4.09 -10.72 1.07
CA GLU A 148 3.10 -11.43 0.26
C GLU A 148 3.20 -11.03 -1.22
N VAL A 149 3.30 -9.73 -1.50
CA VAL A 149 3.45 -9.25 -2.87
C VAL A 149 4.82 -9.58 -3.45
N GLU A 150 5.90 -9.47 -2.69
CA GLU A 150 7.22 -9.87 -3.17
C GLU A 150 7.28 -11.35 -3.56
N SER A 151 6.60 -12.23 -2.82
CA SER A 151 6.47 -13.65 -3.17
C SER A 151 5.78 -13.86 -4.53
N ILE A 152 4.73 -13.08 -4.82
CA ILE A 152 4.06 -13.11 -6.13
C ILE A 152 5.01 -12.64 -7.25
N LEU A 153 5.75 -11.55 -7.00
CA LEU A 153 6.71 -11.02 -7.96
C LEU A 153 7.83 -12.02 -8.25
N GLU A 154 8.33 -12.72 -7.23
CA GLU A 154 9.35 -13.75 -7.40
C GLU A 154 8.84 -14.90 -8.28
N GLY A 155 7.59 -15.33 -8.11
CA GLY A 155 6.96 -16.30 -9.00
C GLY A 155 6.96 -15.86 -10.47
N LEU A 156 6.72 -14.57 -10.73
CA LEU A 156 6.74 -14.00 -12.08
C LEU A 156 8.16 -13.86 -12.66
N ARG A 157 9.18 -13.66 -11.82
CA ARG A 157 10.60 -13.65 -12.25
C ARG A 157 11.07 -15.03 -12.66
N GLN A 158 10.60 -16.09 -11.99
CA GLN A 158 11.00 -17.48 -12.25
C GLN A 158 10.12 -18.19 -13.29
N GLY A 159 8.99 -17.59 -13.69
CA GLY A 159 8.08 -18.15 -14.69
C GLY A 159 8.65 -18.20 -16.11
N GLU A 160 7.90 -18.78 -17.05
CA GLU A 160 8.33 -18.98 -18.44
C GLU A 160 8.74 -17.67 -19.14
N ASP A 161 8.03 -16.58 -18.85
CA ASP A 161 8.28 -15.26 -19.43
C ASP A 161 9.42 -14.47 -18.77
N LYS A 162 9.94 -14.95 -17.63
CA LYS A 162 11.03 -14.33 -16.84
C LYS A 162 10.94 -12.81 -16.74
N ILE A 163 9.84 -12.32 -16.18
CA ILE A 163 9.55 -10.88 -16.13
C ILE A 163 10.58 -10.19 -15.24
N ASN A 164 11.30 -9.21 -15.78
CA ASN A 164 12.18 -8.35 -14.98
C ASN A 164 11.33 -7.32 -14.21
N VAL A 165 10.87 -7.71 -13.02
CA VAL A 165 10.00 -6.91 -12.15
C VAL A 165 10.66 -6.65 -10.79
N ARG A 166 10.50 -5.45 -10.26
CA ARG A 166 11.01 -5.07 -8.93
C ARG A 166 9.99 -4.24 -8.14
N SER A 167 9.93 -4.50 -6.85
CA SER A 167 9.24 -3.62 -5.90
C SER A 167 10.15 -2.46 -5.54
N LEU A 168 9.62 -1.24 -5.60
CA LEU A 168 10.26 -0.01 -5.15
C LEU A 168 9.63 0.34 -3.79
N LEU A 169 10.16 -0.31 -2.75
CA LEU A 169 9.68 -0.16 -1.38
C LEU A 169 9.93 1.28 -0.87
N PRO A 170 9.01 1.81 -0.04
CA PRO A 170 9.12 3.15 0.54
C PRO A 170 10.24 3.28 1.56
#